data_AF-A0A9P9PDZ4-F1
#
_entry.id   AF-A0A9P9PDZ4-F1
#
_cell.length_a   1.000
_cell.length_b   1.000
_cell.length_c   1.000
_cell.angle_alpha   90.00
_cell.angle_beta   90.00
_cell.angle_gamma   90.00
#
_symmetry.space_group_name_H-M   'P 1'
#
loop_
_entity.id
_entity.type
_entity.pdbx_description
1 polymer ?
#
loop_
_entity_poly.entity_id
_entity_poly.type
_entity_poly.pdbx_seq_one_letter_code
_entity_poly.pdbx_strand_id
1 'polypeptide(L)'
;MPSYTVATEGSISKIFARLWRAFYTKATRPAPSGGLSHLLNQARLQVYYLCTVVPGTCKWTQFRMYLGDAQCQDPRDRIYTLLGFLRPSEPLHNLRPDYSVTTEQLYTHVASRIITQQQSLELLESCYLTTRTLNIPSWAPDWTSPLPQTTRNTQWSACGWITSECSIMDERRLRVSGIPVSYIEEVMEHNLQLEGSAQEGCETLINILRRLKPSKEELGVRKWTRRGWVQMLCSVVASFRFQEASIPHNEILLKSEQFVDVVEAICFTEADAAELLERDDLKVERTLHVFRHAWLNFAFFKCSDGRIGLAYPGVRRGDLVSVLLGCQCPMILRPRPLEEADVTELWEVVCFAMIGYLMEGQAIYGCEKMSRRRAVRLLGKEYDFQHVIDGQFLGMYKKRSRTLSTDPAEILTRLGIKVERYQRSPHRLHVLPETLHAIGLHLQEFVLV
;
A
#
# COMPACT_ATOMS: atom_id res chain seq x y z
N MET A 1 21.50 -5.92 27.56
CA MET A 1 20.22 -5.19 27.70
C MET A 1 20.54 -3.71 27.79
N PRO A 2 20.11 -2.85 26.85
CA PRO A 2 20.23 -1.42 27.06
C PRO A 2 19.10 -0.96 27.99
N SER A 3 19.48 -0.22 29.04
CA SER A 3 18.58 0.40 30.00
C SER A 3 17.85 1.58 29.34
N TYR A 4 16.54 1.46 29.16
CA TYR A 4 15.69 2.57 28.72
C TYR A 4 15.47 3.51 29.91
N THR A 5 15.92 4.76 29.78
CA THR A 5 15.58 5.82 30.73
C THR A 5 14.13 6.22 30.48
N VAL A 6 13.25 5.96 31.44
CA VAL A 6 11.85 6.38 31.41
C VAL A 6 11.80 7.91 31.35
N ALA A 7 11.09 8.46 30.36
CA ALA A 7 10.88 9.90 30.26
C ALA A 7 10.19 10.43 31.53
N THR A 8 10.69 11.54 32.08
CA THR A 8 10.13 12.15 33.30
C THR A 8 8.73 12.72 33.04
N GLU A 9 7.87 12.70 34.07
CA GLU A 9 6.47 13.15 34.02
C GLU A 9 6.28 14.55 33.39
N GLY A 10 7.27 15.44 33.54
CA GLY A 10 7.25 16.79 32.97
C GLY A 10 7.36 16.85 31.43
N SER A 11 7.98 15.85 30.80
CA SER A 11 8.08 15.75 29.33
C SER A 11 6.77 15.24 28.73
N ILE A 12 6.19 14.21 29.35
CA ILE A 12 4.90 13.62 28.98
C ILE A 12 3.80 14.68 29.07
N SER A 13 3.76 15.48 30.15
CA SER A 13 2.78 16.56 30.34
C SER A 13 2.85 17.65 29.26
N LYS A 14 4.05 18.08 28.85
CA LYS A 14 4.22 19.11 27.78
C LYS A 14 3.86 18.58 26.40
N ILE A 15 4.15 17.31 26.13
CA ILE A 15 3.78 16.60 24.91
C ILE A 15 2.26 16.43 24.84
N PHE A 16 1.64 15.99 25.94
CA PHE A 16 0.19 15.87 26.06
C PHE A 16 -0.50 17.22 25.91
N ALA A 17 0.06 18.31 26.46
CA ALA A 17 -0.48 19.65 26.31
C ALA A 17 -0.40 20.20 24.87
N ARG A 18 0.66 19.86 24.12
CA ARG A 18 0.81 20.24 22.70
C ARG A 18 -0.13 19.45 21.80
N LEU A 19 -0.27 18.15 22.05
CA LEU A 19 -1.24 17.29 21.36
C LEU A 19 -2.69 17.71 21.68
N TRP A 20 -3.02 17.95 22.95
CA TRP A 20 -4.34 18.38 23.40
C TRP A 20 -4.78 19.70 22.76
N ARG A 21 -3.86 20.66 22.57
CA ARG A 21 -4.16 21.90 21.81
C ARG A 21 -4.48 21.65 20.34
N ALA A 22 -3.87 20.66 19.71
CA ALA A 22 -4.21 20.26 18.34
C ALA A 22 -5.56 19.49 18.25
N PHE A 23 -6.04 18.91 19.36
CA PHE A 23 -7.32 18.20 19.42
C PHE A 23 -8.51 19.10 19.82
N TYR A 24 -8.30 20.18 20.60
CA TYR A 24 -9.40 20.94 21.21
C TYR A 24 -10.07 22.00 20.30
N THR A 25 -9.58 22.22 19.07
CA THR A 25 -10.07 23.30 18.20
C THR A 25 -11.29 22.96 17.34
N LYS A 26 -12.05 21.88 17.61
CA LYS A 26 -13.27 21.59 16.82
C LYS A 26 -14.43 20.92 17.55
N ALA A 27 -14.85 21.48 18.68
CA ALA A 27 -16.17 21.19 19.26
C ALA A 27 -17.29 22.11 18.71
N THR A 28 -17.07 22.91 17.65
CA THR A 28 -18.01 24.00 17.28
C THR A 28 -18.39 24.10 15.79
N ARG A 29 -18.30 23.03 14.98
CA ARG A 29 -18.98 23.01 13.66
C ARG A 29 -19.85 21.76 13.49
N PRO A 30 -21.11 21.91 13.02
CA PRO A 30 -22.01 20.78 12.83
C PRO A 30 -21.49 19.89 11.69
N ALA A 31 -21.55 18.57 11.91
CA ALA A 31 -21.14 17.56 10.94
C ALA A 31 -22.16 17.47 9.79
N PRO A 32 -21.73 17.32 8.52
CA PRO A 32 -22.60 16.81 7.47
C PRO A 32 -23.06 15.40 7.87
N SER A 33 -24.31 15.06 7.54
CA SER A 33 -24.97 13.79 7.79
C SER A 33 -24.08 12.58 7.48
N GLY A 34 -23.43 12.05 8.51
CA GLY A 34 -22.35 11.07 8.38
C GLY A 34 -21.70 10.70 9.72
N GLY A 35 -22.53 10.28 10.69
CA GLY A 35 -22.16 9.37 11.77
C GLY A 35 -21.22 9.89 12.87
N LEU A 36 -21.80 10.35 13.98
CA LEU A 36 -21.12 10.61 15.27
C LEU A 36 -20.18 9.46 15.71
N SER A 37 -20.56 8.21 15.39
CA SER A 37 -19.79 6.99 15.66
C SER A 37 -18.44 6.92 14.92
N HIS A 38 -18.35 7.50 13.73
CA HIS A 38 -17.13 7.48 12.92
C HIS A 38 -16.07 8.41 13.51
N LEU A 39 -16.46 9.66 13.83
CA LEU A 39 -15.62 10.64 14.53
C LEU A 39 -15.17 10.13 15.91
N LEU A 40 -16.06 9.48 16.66
CA LEU A 40 -15.74 8.91 17.97
C LEU A 40 -14.74 7.74 17.87
N ASN A 41 -14.90 6.84 16.90
CA ASN A 41 -13.95 5.74 16.71
C ASN A 41 -12.57 6.22 16.26
N GLN A 42 -12.52 7.22 15.37
CA GLN A 42 -11.27 7.82 14.90
C GLN A 42 -10.53 8.54 16.03
N ALA A 43 -11.23 9.39 16.79
CA ALA A 43 -10.67 10.05 17.96
C ALA A 43 -10.20 9.04 19.02
N ARG A 44 -10.96 7.97 19.26
CA ARG A 44 -10.60 6.91 20.21
C ARG A 44 -9.32 6.18 19.81
N LEU A 45 -9.15 5.83 18.54
CA LEU A 45 -7.93 5.18 18.04
C LEU A 45 -6.72 6.12 18.15
N GLN A 46 -6.87 7.39 17.78
CA GLN A 46 -5.78 8.37 17.88
C GLN A 46 -5.34 8.58 19.34
N VAL A 47 -6.29 8.71 20.28
CA VAL A 47 -5.99 8.79 21.71
C VAL A 47 -5.33 7.49 22.20
N TYR A 48 -5.84 6.32 21.82
CA TYR A 48 -5.23 5.04 22.18
C TYR A 48 -3.77 4.93 21.69
N TYR A 49 -3.51 5.26 20.43
CA TYR A 49 -2.15 5.21 19.88
C TYR A 49 -1.24 6.22 20.58
N LEU A 50 -1.68 7.46 20.81
CA LEU A 50 -0.87 8.45 21.52
C LEU A 50 -0.59 8.06 22.98
N CYS A 51 -1.53 7.43 23.66
CA CYS A 51 -1.36 6.96 25.04
C CYS A 51 -0.51 5.68 25.16
N THR A 52 -0.36 4.91 24.08
CA THR A 52 0.41 3.66 24.07
C THR A 52 1.80 3.80 23.45
N VAL A 53 2.09 4.94 22.82
CA VAL A 53 3.39 5.23 22.21
C VAL A 53 4.41 5.61 23.29
N VAL A 54 5.45 4.78 23.42
CA VAL A 54 6.61 5.08 24.27
C VAL A 54 7.60 5.97 23.51
N PRO A 55 8.05 7.10 24.06
CA PRO A 55 9.07 7.94 23.42
C PRO A 55 10.30 7.13 23.02
N GLY A 56 10.81 7.36 21.80
CA GLY A 56 11.99 6.67 21.29
C GLY A 56 11.74 5.24 20.80
N THR A 57 10.49 4.84 20.58
CA THR A 57 10.14 3.49 20.07
C THR A 57 9.43 3.47 18.71
N CYS A 58 9.01 4.62 18.18
CA CYS A 58 8.19 4.68 16.97
C CYS A 58 8.99 4.90 15.68
N LYS A 59 8.51 4.27 14.60
CA LYS A 59 8.92 4.55 13.21
C LYS A 59 8.16 5.77 12.69
N TRP A 60 8.77 6.50 11.76
CA TRP A 60 8.12 7.67 11.15
C TRP A 60 6.80 7.30 10.42
N THR A 61 6.72 6.13 9.78
CA THR A 61 5.53 5.65 9.04
C THR A 61 4.30 5.50 9.93
N GLN A 62 4.51 5.04 11.18
CA GLN A 62 3.43 4.90 12.16
C GLN A 62 2.81 6.25 12.51
N PHE A 63 3.62 7.31 12.56
CA PHE A 63 3.13 8.64 12.89
C PHE A 63 2.30 9.28 11.81
N ARG A 64 2.56 8.99 10.53
CA ARG A 64 1.66 9.43 9.46
C ARG A 64 0.24 8.89 9.67
N MET A 65 0.11 7.66 10.14
CA MET A 65 -1.20 7.08 10.49
C MET A 65 -1.81 7.74 11.74
N TYR A 66 -1.00 8.09 12.74
CA TYR A 66 -1.50 8.63 14.01
C TYR A 66 -1.86 10.13 13.94
N LEU A 67 -1.06 10.92 13.25
CA LEU A 67 -1.18 12.39 13.18
C LEU A 67 -1.62 12.91 11.81
N GLY A 68 -1.92 12.04 10.85
CA GLY A 68 -2.35 12.44 9.50
C GLY A 68 -3.58 13.37 9.52
N ASP A 69 -4.46 13.18 10.50
CA ASP A 69 -5.67 14.01 10.69
C ASP A 69 -5.53 15.06 11.79
N ALA A 70 -4.33 15.22 12.38
CA ALA A 70 -4.12 16.17 13.46
C ALA A 70 -4.34 17.62 12.97
N GLN A 71 -5.13 18.38 13.73
CA GLN A 71 -5.41 19.78 13.40
C GLN A 71 -4.32 20.70 13.96
N CYS A 72 -3.19 20.77 13.26
CA CYS A 72 -2.12 21.70 13.61
C CYS A 72 -2.42 23.12 13.11
N GLN A 73 -2.23 24.13 13.98
CA GLN A 73 -2.32 25.54 13.59
C GLN A 73 -1.20 25.92 12.61
N ASP A 74 0.02 25.44 12.87
CA ASP A 74 1.14 25.49 11.94
C ASP A 74 1.33 24.09 11.31
N PRO A 75 1.23 23.94 9.98
CA PRO A 75 1.46 22.67 9.31
C PRO A 75 2.80 21.99 9.66
N ARG A 76 3.84 22.76 9.96
CA ARG A 76 5.18 22.25 10.31
C ARG A 76 5.19 21.47 11.62
N ASP A 77 4.25 21.76 12.52
CA ASP A 77 4.11 21.05 13.80
C ASP A 77 3.75 19.58 13.62
N ARG A 78 3.20 19.18 12.46
CA ARG A 78 3.00 17.75 12.11
C ARG A 78 4.31 16.97 12.04
N ILE A 79 5.42 17.64 11.71
CA ILE A 79 6.76 17.06 11.71
C ILE A 79 7.47 17.32 13.03
N TYR A 80 7.49 18.57 13.51
CA TYR A 80 8.27 18.93 14.68
C TYR A 80 7.80 18.28 15.98
N THR A 81 6.51 18.00 16.10
CA THR A 81 5.96 17.24 17.23
C THR A 81 6.52 15.82 17.27
N LEU A 82 6.86 15.23 16.11
CA LEU A 82 7.33 13.85 16.01
C LEU A 82 8.76 13.65 16.49
N LEU A 83 9.58 14.70 16.40
CA LEU A 83 11.02 14.60 16.65
C LEU A 83 11.35 14.08 18.06
N GLY A 84 10.49 14.36 19.05
CA GLY A 84 10.65 13.88 20.43
C GLY A 84 10.33 12.40 20.64
N PHE A 85 9.72 11.72 19.66
CA PHE A 85 9.31 10.32 19.79
C PHE A 85 10.11 9.36 18.91
N LEU A 86 10.89 9.89 17.97
CA LEU A 86 11.67 9.08 17.04
C LEU A 86 12.79 8.35 17.78
N ARG A 87 13.09 7.13 17.32
CA ARG A 87 14.24 6.37 17.81
C ARG A 87 15.53 7.06 17.38
N PRO A 88 16.65 6.93 18.13
CA PRO A 88 17.94 7.47 17.72
C PRO A 88 18.41 6.98 16.34
N SER A 89 17.96 5.81 15.90
CA SER A 89 18.27 5.25 14.58
C SER A 89 17.39 5.77 13.44
N GLU A 90 16.36 6.58 13.73
CA GLU A 90 15.47 7.11 12.69
C GLU A 90 16.12 8.28 11.94
N PRO A 91 15.81 8.47 10.64
CA PRO A 91 16.47 9.46 9.80
C PRO A 91 16.40 10.91 10.31
N LEU A 92 15.30 11.23 11.00
CA LEU A 92 14.98 12.59 11.41
C LEU A 92 15.38 12.90 12.86
N HIS A 93 16.04 12.00 13.59
CA HIS A 93 16.35 12.21 15.03
C HIS A 93 17.17 13.50 15.31
N ASN A 94 18.00 13.92 14.36
CA ASN A 94 18.80 15.15 14.45
C ASN A 94 18.15 16.37 13.81
N LEU A 95 16.96 16.25 13.23
CA LEU A 95 16.21 17.43 12.78
C LEU A 95 15.88 18.29 14.00
N ARG A 96 15.87 19.61 13.83
CA ARG A 96 15.47 20.57 14.86
C ARG A 96 14.35 21.45 14.30
N PRO A 97 13.39 21.89 15.15
CA PRO A 97 12.38 22.84 14.71
C PRO A 97 13.01 24.12 14.18
N ASP A 98 12.65 24.50 12.96
CA ASP A 98 13.09 25.72 12.29
C ASP A 98 11.88 26.36 11.59
N TYR A 99 11.29 27.37 12.23
CA TYR A 99 10.12 28.04 11.68
C TYR A 99 10.48 29.17 10.69
N SER A 100 11.75 29.29 10.28
CA SER A 100 12.16 30.21 9.21
C SER A 100 11.89 29.64 7.81
N VAL A 101 11.80 28.32 7.65
CA VAL A 101 11.51 27.66 6.37
C VAL A 101 10.01 27.52 6.11
N THR A 102 9.62 27.48 4.84
CA THR A 102 8.23 27.21 4.43
C THR A 102 7.83 25.75 4.71
N THR A 103 6.52 25.48 4.72
CA THR A 103 6.01 24.11 4.88
C THR A 103 6.47 23.21 3.73
N GLU A 104 6.42 23.71 2.50
CA GLU A 104 6.84 23.02 1.29
C GLU A 104 8.31 22.62 1.34
N GLN A 105 9.20 23.55 1.75
CA GLN A 105 10.62 23.28 1.93
C GLN A 105 10.85 22.21 3.01
N LEU A 106 10.20 22.35 4.17
CA LEU A 106 10.34 21.38 5.26
C LEU A 106 9.91 19.97 4.82
N TYR A 107 8.74 19.85 4.20
CA TYR A 107 8.18 18.56 3.82
C TYR A 107 9.04 17.88 2.74
N THR A 108 9.46 18.64 1.73
CA THR A 108 10.35 18.14 0.67
C THR A 108 11.70 17.70 1.24
N HIS A 109 12.30 18.50 2.15
CA HIS A 109 13.55 18.16 2.82
C HIS A 109 13.43 16.89 3.67
N VAL A 110 12.35 16.78 4.45
CA VAL A 110 12.07 15.59 5.27
C VAL A 110 11.93 14.34 4.40
N ALA A 111 11.18 14.44 3.29
CA ALA A 111 11.01 13.34 2.34
C ALA A 111 12.34 12.88 1.76
N SER A 112 13.13 13.82 1.25
CA SER A 112 14.48 13.60 0.71
C SER A 112 15.39 12.89 1.72
N ARG A 113 15.40 13.36 2.98
CA ARG A 113 16.20 12.78 4.05
C ARG A 113 15.77 11.37 4.43
N ILE A 114 14.46 11.09 4.46
CA ILE A 114 13.94 9.74 4.71
C ILE A 114 14.40 8.80 3.59
N ILE A 115 14.14 9.15 2.33
CA ILE A 115 14.45 8.30 1.17
C ILE A 115 15.96 7.99 1.12
N THR A 116 16.80 9.01 1.25
CA THR A 116 18.26 8.87 1.14
C THR A 116 18.88 8.10 2.31
N GLN A 117 18.48 8.36 3.56
CA GLN A 117 19.04 7.64 4.71
C GLN A 117 18.46 6.23 4.85
N GLN A 118 17.21 6.03 4.42
CA GLN A 118 16.57 4.72 4.46
C GLN A 118 16.88 3.86 3.24
N GLN A 119 17.38 4.43 2.13
CA GLN A 119 17.56 3.75 0.85
C GLN A 119 16.30 2.94 0.47
N SER A 120 15.14 3.57 0.68
CA SER A 120 13.81 2.96 0.58
C SER A 120 12.84 3.97 -0.01
N LEU A 121 11.89 3.47 -0.80
CA LEU A 121 10.83 4.24 -1.43
C LEU A 121 9.45 3.99 -0.79
N GLU A 122 9.41 3.36 0.40
CA GLU A 122 8.17 3.15 1.17
C GLU A 122 7.39 4.46 1.39
N LEU A 123 8.09 5.60 1.50
CA LEU A 123 7.49 6.94 1.62
C LEU A 123 6.53 7.28 0.48
N LEU A 124 6.78 6.77 -0.74
CA LEU A 124 5.96 7.06 -1.92
C LEU A 124 4.53 6.54 -1.77
N GLU A 125 4.29 5.53 -0.92
CA GLU A 125 2.94 5.03 -0.61
C GLU A 125 2.08 6.04 0.16
N SER A 126 2.71 7.11 0.68
CA SER A 126 2.03 8.24 1.32
C SER A 126 1.80 9.44 0.38
N CYS A 127 2.19 9.32 -0.90
CA CYS A 127 2.07 10.37 -1.89
C CYS A 127 0.79 10.19 -2.71
N TYR A 128 -0.08 11.20 -2.71
CA TYR A 128 -1.35 11.19 -3.45
C TYR A 128 -1.48 12.50 -4.20
N LEU A 129 -1.33 12.44 -5.53
CA LEU A 129 -1.28 13.61 -6.38
C LEU A 129 -2.58 14.42 -6.37
N THR A 130 -3.73 13.75 -6.23
CA THR A 130 -5.04 14.41 -6.32
C THR A 130 -5.49 15.08 -5.04
N THR A 131 -4.99 14.65 -3.88
CA THR A 131 -5.38 15.25 -2.59
C THR A 131 -4.38 16.29 -2.10
N ARG A 132 -3.21 16.42 -2.75
CA ARG A 132 -2.21 17.42 -2.36
C ARG A 132 -2.77 18.83 -2.45
N THR A 133 -2.44 19.64 -1.45
CA THR A 133 -2.77 21.06 -1.38
C THR A 133 -1.54 21.94 -1.55
N LEU A 134 -0.36 21.39 -1.24
CA LEU A 134 0.92 22.08 -1.32
C LEU A 134 1.60 21.91 -2.68
N ASN A 135 2.39 22.90 -3.10
CA ASN A 135 3.22 22.84 -4.31
C ASN A 135 4.58 22.17 -4.03
N ILE A 136 4.53 20.91 -3.62
CA ILE A 136 5.70 20.05 -3.39
C ILE A 136 5.86 19.04 -4.53
N PRO A 137 7.06 18.47 -4.70
CA PRO A 137 7.27 17.37 -5.64
C PRO A 137 6.33 16.19 -5.37
N SER A 138 5.88 15.49 -6.41
CA SER A 138 4.91 14.39 -6.25
C SER A 138 5.45 13.21 -5.43
N TRP A 139 6.77 13.05 -5.35
CA TRP A 139 7.43 12.04 -4.51
C TRP A 139 7.57 12.45 -3.04
N ALA A 140 7.20 13.70 -2.68
CA ALA A 140 7.15 14.17 -1.30
C ALA A 140 5.69 14.14 -0.78
N PRO A 141 5.41 13.53 0.38
CA PRO A 141 4.06 13.53 0.92
C PRO A 141 3.59 14.92 1.32
N ASP A 142 2.35 15.25 0.99
CA ASP A 142 1.67 16.37 1.62
C ASP A 142 1.11 15.92 2.97
N TRP A 143 1.88 16.14 4.04
CA TRP A 143 1.45 15.79 5.38
C TRP A 143 0.25 16.61 5.88
N THR A 144 -0.16 17.69 5.21
CA THR A 144 -1.37 18.44 5.56
C THR A 144 -2.66 17.73 5.15
N SER A 145 -2.56 16.92 4.10
CA SER A 145 -3.67 16.16 3.53
C SER A 145 -3.88 14.86 4.32
N PRO A 146 -5.12 14.46 4.63
CA PRO A 146 -5.38 13.18 5.28
C PRO A 146 -5.01 12.02 4.36
N LEU A 147 -4.59 10.90 4.93
CA LEU A 147 -4.47 9.67 4.15
C LEU A 147 -5.86 9.18 3.75
N PRO A 148 -6.04 8.62 2.55
CA PRO A 148 -7.22 7.86 2.21
C PRO A 148 -7.55 6.82 3.28
N GLN A 149 -8.80 6.78 3.73
CA GLN A 149 -9.30 5.75 4.62
C GLN A 149 -9.39 4.44 3.82
N THR A 150 -8.34 3.63 3.89
CA THR A 150 -8.26 2.35 3.18
C THR A 150 -8.24 1.20 4.17
N THR A 151 -8.89 0.08 3.82
CA THR A 151 -8.72 -1.18 4.55
C THR A 151 -7.62 -2.02 3.89
N ARG A 152 -6.51 -1.36 3.49
CA ARG A 152 -5.40 -2.04 2.82
C ARG A 152 -4.90 -3.18 3.71
N ASN A 153 -4.94 -4.39 3.18
CA ASN A 153 -4.38 -5.57 3.82
C ASN A 153 -3.40 -6.19 2.83
N THR A 154 -2.10 -5.99 3.04
CA THR A 154 -1.04 -6.62 2.26
C THR A 154 -0.40 -7.73 3.10
N GLN A 155 -0.06 -8.84 2.44
CA GLN A 155 0.59 -10.00 3.10
C GLN A 155 2.05 -10.14 2.75
N TRP A 156 2.46 -9.51 1.65
CA TRP A 156 3.83 -9.51 1.17
C TRP A 156 4.09 -8.16 0.52
N SER A 157 5.21 -8.07 -0.16
CA SER A 157 5.72 -6.87 -0.77
C SER A 157 6.00 -7.12 -2.25
N ALA A 158 5.66 -6.16 -3.11
CA ALA A 158 6.02 -6.17 -4.52
C ALA A 158 7.55 -6.25 -4.68
N CYS A 159 8.30 -5.34 -4.05
CA CYS A 159 9.77 -5.41 -4.02
C CYS A 159 10.40 -4.50 -2.94
N GLY A 160 9.67 -4.22 -1.86
CA GLY A 160 10.06 -3.21 -0.86
C GLY A 160 11.34 -3.51 -0.08
N TRP A 161 11.78 -4.76 -0.11
CA TRP A 161 12.96 -5.26 0.57
C TRP A 161 14.18 -5.32 -0.36
N ILE A 162 14.00 -5.18 -1.66
CA ILE A 162 15.10 -5.04 -2.62
C ILE A 162 15.54 -3.58 -2.60
N THR A 163 16.84 -3.35 -2.41
CA THR A 163 17.39 -1.99 -2.35
C THR A 163 17.04 -1.19 -3.60
N SER A 164 16.64 0.07 -3.39
CA SER A 164 16.43 1.03 -4.46
C SER A 164 17.73 1.80 -4.73
N GLU A 165 18.19 1.81 -5.98
CA GLU A 165 19.15 2.83 -6.42
C GLU A 165 18.37 4.14 -6.59
N CYS A 166 18.34 4.93 -5.52
CA CYS A 166 17.65 6.21 -5.51
C CYS A 166 18.62 7.35 -5.20
N SER A 167 18.49 8.47 -5.91
CA SER A 167 19.34 9.65 -5.70
C SER A 167 18.56 10.93 -5.93
N ILE A 168 18.80 11.91 -5.05
CA ILE A 168 18.22 13.24 -5.16
C ILE A 168 19.06 14.01 -6.16
N MET A 169 18.45 14.43 -7.27
CA MET A 169 19.12 15.20 -8.32
C MET A 169 19.16 16.69 -7.95
N ASP A 170 18.04 17.20 -7.44
CA ASP A 170 17.87 18.57 -6.94
C ASP A 170 16.69 18.62 -5.95
N GLU A 171 16.26 19.83 -5.55
CA GLU A 171 15.16 20.01 -4.59
C GLU A 171 13.82 19.43 -5.05
N ARG A 172 13.64 19.20 -6.36
CA ARG A 172 12.38 18.71 -6.94
C ARG A 172 12.49 17.39 -7.67
N ARG A 173 13.69 16.95 -8.07
CA ARG A 173 13.87 15.77 -8.90
C ARG A 173 14.51 14.61 -8.12
N LEU A 174 13.84 13.47 -8.13
CA LEU A 174 14.30 12.22 -7.51
C LEU A 174 14.46 11.14 -8.60
N ARG A 175 15.69 10.63 -8.76
CA ARG A 175 15.98 9.50 -9.64
C ARG A 175 15.72 8.19 -8.90
N VAL A 176 15.00 7.27 -9.54
CA VAL A 176 14.71 5.92 -9.02
C VAL A 176 14.77 4.87 -10.13
N SER A 177 14.93 3.60 -9.75
CA SER A 177 14.87 2.46 -10.67
C SER A 177 13.67 1.56 -10.40
N GLY A 178 13.05 1.05 -11.46
CA GLY A 178 11.90 0.15 -11.36
C GLY A 178 11.58 -0.60 -12.64
N ILE A 179 10.56 -1.44 -12.57
CA ILE A 179 10.09 -2.25 -13.71
C ILE A 179 8.79 -1.61 -14.24
N PRO A 180 8.79 -1.03 -15.45
CA PRO A 180 7.55 -0.63 -16.12
C PRO A 180 6.73 -1.88 -16.43
N VAL A 181 5.46 -1.91 -16.03
CA VAL A 181 4.63 -3.11 -16.18
C VAL A 181 3.59 -2.96 -17.29
N SER A 182 2.75 -1.93 -17.21
CA SER A 182 1.62 -1.76 -18.13
C SER A 182 1.02 -0.37 -18.01
N TYR A 183 0.40 0.13 -19.08
CA TYR A 183 -0.35 1.38 -19.02
C TYR A 183 -1.81 1.14 -18.64
N ILE A 184 -2.42 2.10 -17.97
CA ILE A 184 -3.86 2.11 -17.70
C ILE A 184 -4.61 2.44 -18.99
N GLU A 185 -5.55 1.60 -19.39
CA GLU A 185 -6.38 1.79 -20.58
C GLU A 185 -7.79 2.29 -20.26
N GLU A 186 -8.35 1.79 -19.15
CA GLU A 186 -9.71 2.10 -18.72
C GLU A 186 -9.73 2.33 -17.21
N VAL A 187 -10.45 3.36 -16.77
CA VAL A 187 -10.72 3.62 -15.35
C VAL A 187 -12.22 3.50 -15.13
N MET A 188 -12.58 2.76 -14.09
CA MET A 188 -13.96 2.52 -13.69
C MET A 188 -14.17 3.08 -12.29
N GLU A 189 -14.73 4.28 -12.25
CA GLU A 189 -15.24 4.87 -11.03
C GLU A 189 -16.55 4.20 -10.61
N HIS A 190 -16.75 4.10 -9.31
CA HIS A 190 -17.98 3.60 -8.71
C HIS A 190 -18.29 4.35 -7.41
N ASN A 191 -19.57 4.52 -7.13
CA ASN A 191 -20.00 5.04 -5.83
C ASN A 191 -20.38 3.88 -4.90
N LEU A 192 -19.45 3.52 -4.00
CA LEU A 192 -19.71 2.54 -2.94
C LEU A 192 -20.27 3.18 -1.66
N GLN A 193 -20.52 4.49 -1.65
CA GLN A 193 -21.31 5.15 -0.61
C GLN A 193 -22.78 4.79 -0.79
N LEU A 194 -23.09 3.52 -0.61
CA LEU A 194 -24.43 2.96 -0.73
C LEU A 194 -25.25 3.41 0.47
N GLU A 195 -26.06 4.45 0.27
CA GLU A 195 -27.27 4.72 1.04
C GLU A 195 -28.35 3.77 0.50
N GLY A 196 -28.72 2.74 1.27
CA GLY A 196 -29.61 1.70 0.78
C GLY A 196 -29.65 0.43 1.62
N SER A 197 -30.48 -0.53 1.22
CA SER A 197 -30.59 -1.84 1.87
C SER A 197 -29.34 -2.71 1.64
N ALA A 198 -29.17 -3.77 2.44
CA ALA A 198 -28.07 -4.72 2.24
C ALA A 198 -28.11 -5.39 0.85
N GLN A 199 -29.32 -5.60 0.32
CA GLN A 199 -29.56 -6.20 -0.99
C GLN A 199 -29.13 -5.27 -2.13
N GLU A 200 -29.53 -4.01 -2.12
CA GLU A 200 -29.11 -3.00 -3.11
C GLU A 200 -27.58 -2.86 -3.18
N GLY A 201 -26.94 -2.98 -2.01
CA GLY A 201 -25.49 -2.99 -1.93
C GLY A 201 -24.85 -4.22 -2.60
N CYS A 202 -25.45 -5.39 -2.46
CA CYS A 202 -24.99 -6.61 -3.15
C CYS A 202 -25.18 -6.52 -4.66
N GLU A 203 -26.35 -6.07 -5.12
CA GLU A 203 -26.64 -5.86 -6.54
C GLU A 203 -25.64 -4.90 -7.20
N THR A 204 -25.29 -3.81 -6.51
CA THR A 204 -24.27 -2.87 -6.99
C THR A 204 -22.91 -3.55 -7.17
N LEU A 205 -22.48 -4.38 -6.21
CA LEU A 205 -21.20 -5.08 -6.29
C LEU A 205 -21.19 -6.13 -7.41
N ILE A 206 -22.30 -6.85 -7.61
CA ILE A 206 -22.50 -7.78 -8.73
C ILE A 206 -22.36 -7.03 -10.06
N ASN A 207 -23.01 -5.88 -10.20
CA ASN A 207 -22.95 -5.07 -11.40
C ASN A 207 -21.53 -4.53 -11.68
N ILE A 208 -20.79 -4.13 -10.63
CA ILE A 208 -19.37 -3.74 -10.76
C ILE A 208 -18.53 -4.91 -11.30
N LEU A 209 -18.67 -6.11 -10.73
CA LEU A 209 -17.95 -7.31 -11.20
C LEU A 209 -18.27 -7.65 -12.66
N ARG A 210 -19.55 -7.56 -13.05
CA ARG A 210 -19.98 -7.78 -14.44
C ARG A 210 -19.38 -6.77 -15.41
N ARG A 211 -19.22 -5.51 -15.01
CA ARG A 211 -18.54 -4.48 -15.82
C ARG A 211 -17.04 -4.74 -15.95
N LEU A 212 -16.43 -5.39 -14.96
CA LEU A 212 -15.01 -5.79 -15.02
C LEU A 212 -14.77 -7.00 -15.91
N LYS A 213 -15.81 -7.78 -16.25
CA LYS A 213 -15.72 -8.97 -17.10
C LYS A 213 -14.90 -8.68 -18.37
N PRO A 214 -13.94 -9.55 -18.72
CA PRO A 214 -13.06 -9.29 -19.85
C PRO A 214 -13.72 -9.68 -21.17
N SER A 215 -13.35 -8.99 -22.24
CA SER A 215 -13.62 -9.38 -23.62
C SER A 215 -12.76 -10.61 -24.02
N LYS A 216 -13.05 -11.20 -25.18
CA LYS A 216 -12.24 -12.32 -25.70
C LYS A 216 -10.83 -11.85 -26.05
N GLU A 217 -10.69 -10.64 -26.56
CA GLU A 217 -9.44 -9.99 -26.90
C GLU A 217 -8.61 -9.74 -25.64
N GLU A 218 -9.21 -9.20 -24.59
CA GLU A 218 -8.55 -8.95 -23.29
C GLU A 218 -8.01 -10.25 -22.66
N LEU A 219 -8.78 -11.35 -22.72
CA LEU A 219 -8.30 -12.68 -22.29
C LEU A 219 -7.12 -13.19 -23.15
N GLY A 220 -7.11 -12.83 -24.43
CA GLY A 220 -6.07 -13.23 -25.39
C GLY A 220 -4.70 -12.63 -25.10
N VAL A 221 -4.62 -11.41 -24.55
CA VAL A 221 -3.37 -10.68 -24.28
C VAL A 221 -2.38 -11.49 -23.44
N ARG A 222 -2.87 -12.18 -22.40
CA ARG A 222 -2.08 -13.06 -21.53
C ARG A 222 -2.40 -14.54 -21.69
N LYS A 223 -3.16 -14.92 -22.73
CA LYS A 223 -3.67 -16.28 -22.95
C LYS A 223 -4.36 -16.85 -21.71
N TRP A 224 -5.14 -16.03 -21.03
CA TRP A 224 -5.80 -16.46 -19.80
C TRP A 224 -7.00 -17.35 -20.10
N THR A 225 -7.15 -18.39 -19.27
CA THR A 225 -8.44 -19.07 -19.14
C THR A 225 -9.40 -18.16 -18.36
N ARG A 226 -10.71 -18.38 -18.50
CA ARG A 226 -11.73 -17.66 -17.71
C ARG A 226 -11.42 -17.75 -16.21
N ARG A 227 -11.20 -18.97 -15.71
CA ARG A 227 -10.85 -19.21 -14.31
C ARG A 227 -9.52 -18.57 -13.90
N GLY A 228 -8.52 -18.55 -14.79
CA GLY A 228 -7.24 -17.87 -14.54
C GLY A 228 -7.39 -16.36 -14.39
N TRP A 229 -8.22 -15.72 -15.21
CA TRP A 229 -8.57 -14.31 -15.05
C TRP A 229 -9.33 -14.06 -13.74
N VAL A 230 -10.28 -14.93 -13.38
CA VAL A 230 -11.01 -14.81 -12.09
C VAL A 230 -10.06 -14.94 -10.92
N GLN A 231 -9.11 -15.89 -10.95
CA GLN A 231 -8.08 -16.02 -9.92
C GLN A 231 -7.20 -14.77 -9.81
N MET A 232 -6.85 -14.15 -10.94
CA MET A 232 -6.14 -12.86 -10.97
C MET A 232 -6.97 -11.77 -10.31
N LEU A 233 -8.25 -11.64 -10.66
CA LEU A 233 -9.14 -10.66 -10.07
C LEU A 233 -9.31 -10.88 -8.56
N CYS A 234 -9.60 -12.11 -8.11
CA CYS A 234 -9.74 -12.48 -6.70
C CYS A 234 -8.46 -12.22 -5.89
N SER A 235 -7.28 -12.27 -6.51
CA SER A 235 -6.01 -11.94 -5.83
C SER A 235 -5.93 -10.48 -5.36
N VAL A 236 -6.68 -9.58 -6.01
CA VAL A 236 -6.75 -8.16 -5.64
C VAL A 236 -8.05 -7.81 -4.93
N VAL A 237 -9.21 -8.26 -5.44
CA VAL A 237 -10.51 -7.83 -4.90
C VAL A 237 -10.81 -8.36 -3.51
N ALA A 238 -10.24 -9.50 -3.13
CA ALA A 238 -10.36 -10.03 -1.78
C ALA A 238 -9.41 -9.33 -0.79
N SER A 239 -8.44 -8.52 -1.25
CA SER A 239 -7.40 -7.88 -0.42
C SER A 239 -6.83 -8.86 0.63
N PHE A 240 -6.48 -10.07 0.19
CA PHE A 240 -5.91 -11.12 1.03
C PHE A 240 -6.74 -11.56 2.25
N ARG A 241 -8.08 -11.41 2.20
CA ARG A 241 -9.00 -11.80 3.28
C ARG A 241 -9.61 -13.19 3.05
N PHE A 242 -8.77 -14.21 3.01
CA PHE A 242 -9.19 -15.61 2.84
C PHE A 242 -8.54 -16.52 3.88
N GLN A 243 -9.09 -17.73 4.05
CA GLN A 243 -8.71 -18.69 5.09
C GLN A 243 -7.23 -19.07 5.03
N GLU A 244 -6.71 -19.32 3.83
CA GLU A 244 -5.35 -19.82 3.59
C GLU A 244 -4.29 -18.70 3.60
N ALA A 245 -4.69 -17.49 3.97
CA ALA A 245 -3.82 -16.32 4.01
C ALA A 245 -2.98 -16.28 5.32
N SER A 246 -3.24 -17.18 6.28
CA SER A 246 -2.47 -17.31 7.52
C SER A 246 -2.15 -18.75 7.86
N ILE A 247 -1.13 -18.97 8.68
CA ILE A 247 -0.81 -20.27 9.30
C ILE A 247 -0.81 -20.08 10.83
N PRO A 248 -1.67 -20.79 11.59
CA PRO A 248 -2.73 -21.67 11.11
C PRO A 248 -3.80 -20.90 10.31
N HIS A 249 -4.57 -21.65 9.51
CA HIS A 249 -5.66 -21.10 8.71
C HIS A 249 -6.71 -20.43 9.61
N ASN A 250 -7.25 -19.30 9.15
CA ASN A 250 -8.35 -18.63 9.83
C ASN A 250 -9.70 -19.20 9.36
N GLU A 251 -10.29 -20.10 10.14
CA GLU A 251 -11.54 -20.78 9.80
C GLU A 251 -12.77 -19.87 9.79
N ILE A 252 -12.64 -18.63 10.30
CA ILE A 252 -13.69 -17.59 10.21
C ILE A 252 -13.75 -17.01 8.79
N LEU A 253 -12.73 -17.18 7.96
CA LEU A 253 -12.71 -16.66 6.59
C LEU A 253 -13.11 -17.73 5.57
N LEU A 254 -13.59 -17.30 4.41
CA LEU A 254 -13.87 -18.20 3.28
C LEU A 254 -12.57 -18.65 2.62
N LYS A 255 -12.58 -19.81 1.96
CA LYS A 255 -11.43 -20.29 1.17
C LYS A 255 -11.26 -19.48 -0.09
N SER A 256 -10.01 -19.32 -0.52
CA SER A 256 -9.67 -18.62 -1.77
C SER A 256 -10.43 -19.13 -2.99
N GLU A 257 -10.65 -20.44 -3.13
CA GLU A 257 -11.43 -21.01 -4.24
C GLU A 257 -12.91 -20.61 -4.19
N GLN A 258 -13.51 -20.41 -3.02
CA GLN A 258 -14.92 -20.00 -2.93
C GLN A 258 -15.13 -18.59 -3.48
N PHE A 259 -14.16 -17.68 -3.26
CA PHE A 259 -14.18 -16.36 -3.90
C PHE A 259 -14.13 -16.48 -5.43
N VAL A 260 -13.31 -17.40 -5.95
CA VAL A 260 -13.19 -17.67 -7.38
C VAL A 260 -14.51 -18.21 -7.93
N ASP A 261 -15.13 -19.17 -7.26
CA ASP A 261 -16.39 -19.76 -7.72
C ASP A 261 -17.53 -18.73 -7.73
N VAL A 262 -17.61 -17.84 -6.73
CA VAL A 262 -18.58 -16.73 -6.68
C VAL A 262 -18.37 -15.74 -7.82
N VAL A 263 -17.13 -15.27 -8.03
CA VAL A 263 -16.84 -14.29 -9.08
C VAL A 263 -16.99 -14.91 -10.47
N GLU A 264 -16.64 -16.18 -10.63
CA GLU A 264 -16.88 -16.93 -11.88
C GLU A 264 -18.37 -17.04 -12.17
N ALA A 265 -19.20 -17.34 -11.17
CA ALA A 265 -20.65 -17.34 -11.31
C ALA A 265 -21.18 -15.95 -11.71
N ILE A 266 -20.81 -14.90 -10.98
CA ILE A 266 -21.28 -13.52 -11.25
C ILE A 266 -20.95 -13.05 -12.67
N CYS A 267 -19.74 -13.34 -13.15
CA CYS A 267 -19.24 -12.82 -14.42
C CYS A 267 -19.63 -13.69 -15.63
N PHE A 268 -19.79 -15.01 -15.46
CA PHE A 268 -19.88 -15.95 -16.58
C PHE A 268 -21.16 -16.81 -16.62
N THR A 269 -22.13 -16.58 -15.73
CA THR A 269 -23.49 -17.12 -15.87
C THR A 269 -24.49 -16.02 -16.25
N GLU A 270 -25.65 -16.44 -16.74
CA GLU A 270 -26.77 -15.55 -17.06
C GLU A 270 -27.70 -15.32 -15.84
N ALA A 271 -27.38 -15.90 -14.68
CA ALA A 271 -28.23 -15.80 -13.49
C ALA A 271 -28.33 -14.36 -13.00
N ASP A 272 -29.49 -13.86 -12.63
CA ASP A 272 -29.62 -12.48 -12.15
C ASP A 272 -29.10 -12.30 -10.70
N ALA A 273 -29.18 -11.08 -10.17
CA ALA A 273 -28.66 -10.81 -8.82
C ALA A 273 -29.47 -11.51 -7.72
N ALA A 274 -30.79 -11.65 -7.87
CA ALA A 274 -31.64 -12.33 -6.90
C ALA A 274 -31.35 -13.84 -6.92
N GLU A 275 -31.29 -14.44 -8.10
CA GLU A 275 -30.94 -15.86 -8.27
C GLU A 275 -29.55 -16.18 -7.70
N LEU A 276 -28.57 -15.30 -7.88
CA LEU A 276 -27.24 -15.47 -7.30
C LEU A 276 -27.24 -15.37 -5.77
N LEU A 277 -28.04 -14.47 -5.19
CA LEU A 277 -28.12 -14.28 -3.74
C LEU A 277 -28.84 -15.43 -3.04
N GLU A 278 -29.77 -16.12 -3.72
CA GLU A 278 -30.45 -17.33 -3.21
C GLU A 278 -29.55 -18.59 -3.22
N ARG A 279 -28.36 -18.54 -3.83
CA ARG A 279 -27.42 -19.67 -3.86
C ARG A 279 -26.63 -19.86 -2.57
N ASP A 280 -27.22 -20.64 -1.66
CA ASP A 280 -26.61 -21.04 -0.38
C ASP A 280 -25.25 -21.75 -0.54
N ASP A 281 -25.05 -22.47 -1.64
CA ASP A 281 -23.81 -23.22 -1.91
C ASP A 281 -22.61 -22.30 -2.16
N LEU A 282 -22.84 -21.11 -2.74
CA LEU A 282 -21.80 -20.15 -3.09
C LEU A 282 -21.50 -19.13 -1.98
N LYS A 283 -22.41 -18.91 -1.03
CA LYS A 283 -22.27 -17.89 0.05
C LYS A 283 -21.96 -16.50 -0.53
N VAL A 284 -22.74 -16.09 -1.54
CA VAL A 284 -22.51 -14.87 -2.33
C VAL A 284 -22.48 -13.62 -1.45
N GLU A 285 -23.49 -13.42 -0.60
CA GLU A 285 -23.59 -12.23 0.27
C GLU A 285 -22.35 -12.04 1.16
N ARG A 286 -21.87 -13.12 1.79
CA ARG A 286 -20.67 -13.10 2.64
C ARG A 286 -19.43 -12.71 1.85
N THR A 287 -19.32 -13.16 0.61
CA THR A 287 -18.21 -12.82 -0.30
C THR A 287 -18.26 -11.34 -0.69
N LEU A 288 -19.43 -10.85 -1.08
CA LEU A 288 -19.64 -9.45 -1.46
C LEU A 288 -19.39 -8.48 -0.28
N HIS A 289 -19.70 -8.88 0.95
CA HIS A 289 -19.39 -8.08 2.13
C HIS A 289 -17.87 -7.86 2.31
N VAL A 290 -17.05 -8.88 2.06
CA VAL A 290 -15.57 -8.74 2.08
C VAL A 290 -15.10 -7.75 1.01
N PHE A 291 -15.67 -7.83 -0.19
CA PHE A 291 -15.36 -6.94 -1.30
C PHE A 291 -15.74 -5.49 -1.00
N ARG A 292 -16.94 -5.24 -0.47
CA ARG A 292 -17.40 -3.90 -0.09
C ARG A 292 -16.38 -3.18 0.81
N HIS A 293 -15.87 -3.89 1.82
CA HIS A 293 -14.86 -3.33 2.72
C HIS A 293 -13.53 -3.06 2.02
N ALA A 294 -13.11 -3.96 1.13
CA ALA A 294 -11.82 -3.86 0.43
C ALA A 294 -11.79 -2.74 -0.63
N TRP A 295 -12.93 -2.44 -1.26
CA TRP A 295 -13.01 -1.53 -2.40
C TRP A 295 -13.38 -0.10 -2.01
N LEU A 296 -13.74 0.13 -0.74
CA LEU A 296 -14.13 1.45 -0.25
C LEU A 296 -13.02 2.47 -0.53
N ASN A 297 -13.40 3.59 -1.15
CA ASN A 297 -12.52 4.69 -1.56
C ASN A 297 -11.48 4.37 -2.65
N PHE A 298 -11.59 3.23 -3.34
CA PHE A 298 -10.79 2.91 -4.52
C PHE A 298 -11.61 3.04 -5.80
N ALA A 299 -10.93 3.29 -6.92
CA ALA A 299 -11.45 3.11 -8.27
C ALA A 299 -10.80 1.86 -8.89
N PHE A 300 -11.55 1.16 -9.73
CA PHE A 300 -10.98 0.08 -10.54
C PHE A 300 -10.32 0.66 -11.78
N PHE A 301 -9.32 -0.05 -12.28
CA PHE A 301 -8.76 0.23 -13.61
C PHE A 301 -8.32 -1.05 -14.29
N LYS A 302 -8.31 -1.02 -15.62
CA LYS A 302 -7.79 -2.08 -16.48
C LYS A 302 -6.48 -1.64 -17.11
N CYS A 303 -5.53 -2.56 -17.14
CA CYS A 303 -4.23 -2.39 -17.77
C CYS A 303 -4.22 -2.93 -19.19
N SER A 304 -3.34 -2.39 -20.02
CA SER A 304 -3.09 -2.84 -21.41
C SER A 304 -2.61 -4.29 -21.53
N ASP A 305 -2.15 -4.88 -20.43
CA ASP A 305 -1.72 -6.28 -20.37
C ASP A 305 -2.83 -7.21 -19.83
N GLY A 306 -4.06 -6.71 -19.72
CA GLY A 306 -5.24 -7.43 -19.22
C GLY A 306 -5.42 -7.41 -17.70
N ARG A 307 -4.42 -6.98 -16.91
CA ARG A 307 -4.56 -6.95 -15.44
C ARG A 307 -5.59 -5.93 -14.97
N ILE A 308 -6.14 -6.20 -13.80
CA ILE A 308 -7.06 -5.30 -13.11
C ILE A 308 -6.43 -4.84 -11.81
N GLY A 309 -6.59 -3.56 -11.51
CA GLY A 309 -6.12 -2.95 -10.28
C GLY A 309 -7.16 -2.09 -9.59
N LEU A 310 -6.82 -1.73 -8.35
CA LEU A 310 -7.51 -0.80 -7.47
C LEU A 310 -6.53 0.30 -7.09
N ALA A 311 -6.91 1.56 -7.27
CA ALA A 311 -6.11 2.72 -6.88
C ALA A 311 -7.00 3.85 -6.36
N TYR A 312 -6.40 4.79 -5.63
CA TYR A 312 -7.15 5.95 -5.14
C TYR A 312 -7.67 6.79 -6.33
N PRO A 313 -8.85 7.44 -6.24
CA PRO A 313 -9.38 8.28 -7.31
C PRO A 313 -8.37 9.32 -7.80
N GLY A 314 -8.37 9.56 -9.11
CA GLY A 314 -7.42 10.46 -9.76
C GLY A 314 -6.47 9.82 -10.77
N VAL A 315 -6.44 8.50 -10.83
CA VAL A 315 -5.79 7.75 -11.90
C VAL A 315 -6.53 7.94 -13.22
N ARG A 316 -5.82 7.88 -14.33
CA ARG A 316 -6.40 8.08 -15.66
C ARG A 316 -5.75 7.18 -16.72
N ARG A 317 -6.42 7.06 -17.86
CA ARG A 317 -5.86 6.42 -19.05
C ARG A 317 -4.51 7.06 -19.41
N GLY A 318 -3.52 6.22 -19.71
CA GLY A 318 -2.15 6.63 -20.04
C GLY A 318 -1.21 6.75 -18.84
N ASP A 319 -1.71 6.65 -17.60
CA ASP A 319 -0.82 6.47 -16.45
C ASP A 319 -0.12 5.09 -16.51
N LEU A 320 1.13 5.03 -16.06
CA LEU A 320 1.97 3.83 -16.05
C LEU A 320 1.90 3.13 -14.69
N VAL A 321 1.63 1.83 -14.72
CA VAL A 321 1.88 0.93 -13.58
C VAL A 321 3.35 0.54 -13.58
N SER A 322 4.05 0.81 -12.48
CA SER A 322 5.45 0.46 -12.28
C SER A 322 5.69 -0.21 -10.93
N VAL A 323 6.62 -1.15 -10.89
CA VAL A 323 7.12 -1.75 -9.64
C VAL A 323 8.49 -1.14 -9.36
N LEU A 324 8.49 -0.08 -8.54
CA LEU A 324 9.70 0.64 -8.14
C LEU A 324 10.44 -0.12 -7.04
N LEU A 325 11.74 -0.36 -7.22
CA LEU A 325 12.55 -1.04 -6.21
C LEU A 325 12.50 -0.26 -4.89
N GLY A 326 12.28 -0.96 -3.78
CA GLY A 326 12.10 -0.33 -2.46
C GLY A 326 10.67 0.14 -2.14
N CYS A 327 9.68 -0.06 -3.01
CA CYS A 327 8.25 0.11 -2.68
C CYS A 327 7.58 -1.22 -2.29
N GLN A 328 6.66 -1.22 -1.31
CA GLN A 328 5.92 -2.43 -0.94
C GLN A 328 4.76 -2.73 -1.89
N CYS A 329 4.26 -1.71 -2.59
CA CYS A 329 3.18 -1.83 -3.56
C CYS A 329 3.62 -1.35 -4.94
N PRO A 330 2.98 -1.82 -6.03
CA PRO A 330 3.05 -1.15 -7.32
C PRO A 330 2.65 0.33 -7.21
N MET A 331 3.33 1.18 -7.98
CA MET A 331 3.11 2.62 -8.04
C MET A 331 2.50 3.00 -9.39
N ILE A 332 1.63 4.00 -9.38
CA ILE A 332 1.11 4.63 -10.59
C ILE A 332 1.89 5.91 -10.84
N LEU A 333 2.56 5.96 -11.98
CA LEU A 333 3.36 7.09 -12.45
C LEU A 333 2.65 7.75 -13.63
N ARG A 334 2.66 9.06 -13.67
CA ARG A 334 2.07 9.85 -14.76
C ARG A 334 3.18 10.53 -15.55
N PRO A 335 3.29 10.32 -16.86
CA PRO A 335 4.27 11.03 -17.66
C PRO A 335 3.89 12.51 -17.71
N ARG A 336 4.86 13.40 -17.52
CA ARG A 336 4.71 14.81 -17.83
C ARG A 336 5.07 15.05 -19.30
N PRO A 337 4.35 15.94 -20.00
CA PRO A 337 4.76 16.37 -21.33
C PRO A 337 6.19 16.90 -21.29
N LEU A 338 7.03 16.43 -22.20
CA LEU A 338 8.38 16.96 -22.39
C LEU A 338 8.28 18.42 -22.85
N GLU A 339 8.88 19.33 -22.10
CA GLU A 339 9.13 20.69 -22.57
C GLU A 339 10.43 20.70 -23.41
N GLU A 340 10.62 21.67 -24.30
CA GLU A 340 11.80 21.73 -25.20
C GLU A 340 13.15 21.72 -24.44
N ALA A 341 13.15 22.07 -23.15
CA ALA A 341 14.31 22.06 -22.26
C ALA A 341 14.55 20.72 -21.53
N ASP A 342 13.59 19.79 -21.55
CA ASP A 342 13.71 18.53 -20.83
C ASP A 342 14.41 17.47 -21.70
N VAL A 343 15.62 17.10 -21.29
CA VAL A 343 16.43 16.06 -21.95
C VAL A 343 15.95 14.64 -21.59
N THR A 344 15.14 14.51 -20.53
CA THR A 344 14.68 13.24 -19.96
C THR A 344 13.19 13.30 -19.61
N GLU A 345 12.46 12.21 -19.82
CA GLU A 345 11.05 12.09 -19.45
C GLU A 345 10.86 12.20 -17.93
N LEU A 346 9.98 13.11 -17.51
CA LEU A 346 9.67 13.39 -16.12
C LEU A 346 8.36 12.71 -15.72
N TRP A 347 8.28 12.24 -14.48
CA TRP A 347 7.17 11.45 -13.99
C TRP A 347 6.61 12.01 -12.68
N GLU A 348 5.30 12.13 -12.58
CA GLU A 348 4.62 12.41 -11.31
C GLU A 348 4.16 11.10 -10.65
N VAL A 349 4.40 10.96 -9.35
CA VAL A 349 3.83 9.90 -8.52
C VAL A 349 2.35 10.21 -8.28
N VAL A 350 1.46 9.40 -8.84
CA VAL A 350 0.01 9.58 -8.68
C VAL A 350 -0.45 9.04 -7.33
N CYS A 351 -0.24 7.75 -7.11
CA CYS A 351 -0.54 7.02 -5.87
C CYS A 351 0.01 5.59 -5.96
N PHE A 352 -0.11 4.82 -4.88
CA PHE A 352 0.08 3.37 -4.94
C PHE A 352 -1.16 2.67 -5.52
N ALA A 353 -0.99 1.44 -6.01
CA ALA A 353 -2.08 0.61 -6.47
C ALA A 353 -2.00 -0.83 -5.93
N MET A 354 -3.16 -1.47 -5.81
CA MET A 354 -3.26 -2.92 -5.63
C MET A 354 -3.60 -3.56 -6.96
N ILE A 355 -2.77 -4.48 -7.45
CA ILE A 355 -2.93 -5.01 -8.81
C ILE A 355 -2.81 -6.53 -8.79
N GLY A 356 -3.73 -7.19 -9.49
CA GLY A 356 -3.76 -8.64 -9.59
C GLY A 356 -2.42 -9.20 -10.06
N TYR A 357 -1.88 -10.14 -9.29
CA TYR A 357 -0.56 -10.75 -9.53
C TYR A 357 0.62 -9.78 -9.65
N LEU A 358 0.62 -8.66 -8.93
CA LEU A 358 1.83 -7.83 -8.74
C LEU A 358 2.17 -7.56 -7.26
N MET A 359 1.28 -7.91 -6.33
CA MET A 359 1.40 -7.58 -4.90
C MET A 359 2.34 -8.50 -4.09
N GLU A 360 2.74 -9.64 -4.63
CA GLU A 360 3.62 -10.61 -3.95
C GLU A 360 4.98 -10.72 -4.64
N GLY A 361 5.35 -9.72 -5.44
CA GLY A 361 6.64 -9.63 -6.14
C GLY A 361 6.77 -10.49 -7.39
N GLN A 362 5.64 -10.89 -7.98
CA GLN A 362 5.60 -11.59 -9.26
C GLN A 362 6.32 -10.83 -10.38
N ALA A 363 6.43 -9.49 -10.31
CA ALA A 363 7.22 -8.69 -11.25
C ALA A 363 8.72 -9.03 -11.20
N ILE A 364 9.25 -9.39 -10.02
CA ILE A 364 10.66 -9.78 -9.82
C ILE A 364 10.84 -11.28 -10.09
N TYR A 365 9.92 -12.11 -9.61
CA TYR A 365 10.09 -13.57 -9.60
C TYR A 365 9.57 -14.27 -10.86
N GLY A 366 8.72 -13.58 -11.65
CA GLY A 366 7.90 -14.15 -12.70
C GLY A 366 6.64 -14.83 -12.16
N CYS A 367 5.49 -14.57 -12.81
CA CYS A 367 4.19 -15.08 -12.37
C CYS A 367 4.11 -16.62 -12.29
N GLU A 368 4.78 -17.36 -13.19
CA GLU A 368 4.72 -18.84 -13.20
C GLU A 368 5.47 -19.50 -12.05
N LYS A 369 6.61 -18.92 -11.62
CA LYS A 369 7.36 -19.44 -10.47
C LYS A 369 6.64 -19.11 -9.16
N MET A 370 5.94 -17.98 -9.12
CA MET A 370 5.16 -17.52 -7.97
C MET A 370 3.78 -18.14 -7.83
N SER A 371 3.10 -18.54 -8.91
CA SER A 371 1.79 -19.21 -8.84
C SER A 371 1.82 -20.51 -8.00
N ARG A 372 3.02 -21.05 -7.76
CA ARG A 372 3.26 -22.24 -6.92
C ARG A 372 3.53 -21.92 -5.45
N ARG A 373 3.62 -20.64 -5.10
CA ARG A 373 3.90 -20.11 -3.76
C ARG A 373 2.77 -19.15 -3.37
N ARG A 374 2.60 -18.94 -2.07
CA ARG A 374 1.60 -18.03 -1.53
C ARG A 374 2.18 -17.33 -0.31
N ALA A 375 2.02 -16.02 -0.24
CA ALA A 375 2.33 -15.30 0.98
C ALA A 375 1.37 -15.69 2.09
N VAL A 376 1.88 -15.89 3.29
CA VAL A 376 1.09 -16.25 4.47
C VAL A 376 1.54 -15.48 5.69
N ARG A 377 0.59 -15.06 6.51
CA ARG A 377 0.86 -14.52 7.85
C ARG A 377 1.06 -15.66 8.84
N LEU A 378 2.12 -15.61 9.63
CA LEU A 378 2.39 -16.61 10.66
C LEU A 378 1.81 -16.13 11.99
N LEU A 379 0.86 -16.90 12.51
CA LEU A 379 0.17 -16.64 13.76
C LEU A 379 0.65 -17.69 14.78
N GLY A 380 1.53 -17.28 15.69
CA GLY A 380 2.09 -18.12 16.73
C GLY A 380 1.66 -17.67 18.12
N LYS A 381 1.73 -18.58 19.11
CA LYS A 381 1.64 -18.23 20.53
C LYS A 381 2.93 -17.59 21.03
N GLU A 382 4.06 -17.99 20.44
CA GLU A 382 5.38 -17.42 20.68
C GLU A 382 5.84 -16.68 19.41
N TYR A 383 6.40 -15.49 19.61
CA TYR A 383 6.82 -14.62 18.54
C TYR A 383 8.35 -14.61 18.46
N ASP A 384 8.91 -15.25 17.43
CA ASP A 384 10.33 -15.15 17.12
C ASP A 384 10.61 -13.93 16.25
N PHE A 385 11.08 -12.87 16.90
CA PHE A 385 11.38 -11.60 16.24
C PHE A 385 12.55 -11.67 15.26
N GLN A 386 13.31 -12.78 15.18
CA GLN A 386 14.41 -12.95 14.22
C GLN A 386 13.92 -13.15 12.77
N HIS A 387 12.68 -13.63 12.60
CA HIS A 387 12.08 -13.95 11.30
C HIS A 387 10.97 -12.99 10.87
N VAL A 388 10.82 -11.87 11.58
CA VAL A 388 9.89 -10.81 11.22
C VAL A 388 10.36 -10.13 9.94
N ILE A 389 9.50 -9.94 8.95
CA ILE A 389 9.74 -9.21 7.69
C ILE A 389 8.93 -7.91 7.74
N ASP A 390 9.61 -6.77 7.63
CA ASP A 390 8.97 -5.43 7.70
C ASP A 390 8.07 -5.20 8.92
N GLY A 391 8.42 -5.80 10.06
CA GLY A 391 7.63 -5.69 11.29
C GLY A 391 6.43 -6.64 11.36
N GLN A 392 6.28 -7.54 10.38
CA GLN A 392 5.23 -8.55 10.35
C GLN A 392 5.79 -9.98 10.30
N PHE A 393 5.06 -10.93 10.88
CA PHE A 393 5.40 -12.35 10.81
C PHE A 393 4.85 -12.93 9.49
N LEU A 394 5.71 -12.99 8.47
CA LEU A 394 5.33 -13.38 7.12
C LEU A 394 6.19 -14.54 6.62
N GLY A 395 5.68 -15.30 5.66
CA GLY A 395 6.46 -16.28 4.93
C GLY A 395 5.85 -16.64 3.58
N MET A 396 6.64 -17.35 2.77
CA MET A 396 6.23 -17.87 1.47
C MET A 396 6.00 -19.37 1.56
N TYR A 397 4.75 -19.79 1.51
CA TYR A 397 4.34 -21.18 1.57
C TYR A 397 4.27 -21.80 0.18
N LYS A 398 4.90 -22.96 -0.01
CA LYS A 398 4.86 -23.72 -1.26
C LYS A 398 3.97 -24.94 -1.10
N LYS A 399 2.75 -24.87 -1.66
CA LYS A 399 1.69 -25.89 -1.49
C LYS A 399 2.13 -27.31 -1.87
N ARG A 400 2.86 -27.47 -2.99
CA ARG A 400 3.26 -28.80 -3.50
C ARG A 400 4.28 -29.52 -2.61
N SER A 401 5.27 -28.80 -2.08
CA SER A 401 6.30 -29.38 -1.20
C SER A 401 5.95 -29.26 0.27
N ARG A 402 4.88 -28.54 0.62
CA ARG A 402 4.47 -28.21 2.00
C ARG A 402 5.59 -27.53 2.81
N THR A 403 6.42 -26.73 2.13
CA THR A 403 7.55 -26.03 2.74
C THR A 403 7.24 -24.55 2.93
N LEU A 404 7.66 -23.98 4.05
CA LEU A 404 7.59 -22.55 4.34
C LEU A 404 9.00 -21.95 4.29
N SER A 405 9.16 -20.82 3.60
CA SER A 405 10.38 -20.01 3.68
C SER A 405 10.04 -18.67 4.33
N THR A 406 10.77 -18.31 5.38
CA THR A 406 10.65 -17.03 6.12
C THR A 406 11.87 -16.13 5.93
N ASP A 407 12.85 -16.59 5.16
CA ASP A 407 14.02 -15.80 4.80
C ASP A 407 13.88 -15.23 3.38
N PRO A 408 13.70 -13.91 3.22
CA PRO A 408 13.62 -13.28 1.91
C PRO A 408 14.87 -13.53 1.05
N ALA A 409 16.07 -13.56 1.65
CA ALA A 409 17.32 -13.77 0.90
C ALA A 409 17.41 -15.19 0.34
N GLU A 410 16.95 -16.18 1.11
CA GLU A 410 16.84 -17.56 0.65
C GLU A 410 15.84 -17.68 -0.51
N ILE A 411 14.71 -16.97 -0.42
CA ILE A 411 13.69 -16.95 -1.47
C ILE A 411 14.27 -16.42 -2.78
N LEU A 412 15.04 -15.32 -2.74
CA LEU A 412 15.73 -14.74 -3.91
C LEU A 412 16.81 -15.68 -4.47
N THR A 413 17.66 -16.20 -3.60
CA THR A 413 18.79 -17.07 -4.00
C THR A 413 18.28 -18.32 -4.71
N ARG A 414 17.22 -18.96 -4.17
CA ARG A 414 16.57 -20.12 -4.82
C ARG A 414 15.93 -19.80 -6.18
N LEU A 415 15.74 -18.53 -6.50
CA LEU A 415 15.22 -18.07 -7.79
C LEU A 415 16.32 -17.63 -8.76
N GLY A 416 17.60 -17.73 -8.36
CA GLY A 416 18.76 -17.31 -9.15
C GLY A 416 19.14 -15.85 -8.97
N ILE A 417 18.52 -15.14 -8.02
CA ILE A 417 18.84 -13.76 -7.69
C ILE A 417 19.82 -13.76 -6.53
N LYS A 418 21.08 -13.45 -6.82
CA LYS A 418 22.12 -13.31 -5.81
C LYS A 418 21.86 -12.10 -4.92
N VAL A 419 21.86 -12.32 -3.61
CA VAL A 419 21.79 -11.26 -2.60
C VAL A 419 23.19 -11.02 -2.08
N GLU A 420 23.75 -9.84 -2.33
CA GLU A 420 25.12 -9.50 -1.91
C GLU A 420 25.19 -9.28 -0.40
N ARG A 421 24.16 -8.64 0.16
CA ARG A 421 24.07 -8.34 1.58
C ARG A 421 22.62 -8.31 2.02
N TYR A 422 22.35 -8.83 3.21
CA TYR A 422 21.04 -8.75 3.83
C TYR A 422 21.15 -8.09 5.21
N GLN A 423 20.43 -6.98 5.39
CA GLN A 423 20.15 -6.35 6.68
C GLN A 423 18.72 -6.69 7.09
N ARG A 424 18.51 -7.28 8.28
CA ARG A 424 17.18 -7.67 8.79
C ARG A 424 16.40 -6.54 9.46
N SER A 425 17.04 -5.44 9.85
CA SER A 425 16.32 -4.34 10.51
C SER A 425 16.95 -2.98 10.19
N PRO A 426 16.24 -2.10 9.47
CA PRO A 426 15.12 -2.43 8.56
C PRO A 426 15.52 -3.49 7.52
N HIS A 427 14.54 -4.17 6.91
CA HIS A 427 14.82 -5.18 5.88
C HIS A 427 15.41 -4.49 4.64
N ARG A 428 16.62 -4.91 4.24
CA ARG A 428 17.27 -4.47 3.00
C ARG A 428 18.09 -5.61 2.43
N LEU A 429 17.75 -6.01 1.23
CA LEU A 429 18.50 -6.97 0.44
C LEU A 429 19.15 -6.23 -0.70
N HIS A 430 20.46 -6.11 -0.59
CA HIS A 430 21.29 -5.53 -1.61
C HIS A 430 21.41 -6.52 -2.75
N VAL A 431 20.77 -6.19 -3.87
CA VAL A 431 20.81 -6.95 -5.11
C VAL A 431 21.35 -6.00 -6.18
N LEU A 432 22.39 -6.44 -6.87
CA LEU A 432 23.00 -5.65 -7.95
C LEU A 432 22.06 -5.55 -9.16
N PRO A 433 21.97 -4.39 -9.83
CA PRO A 433 21.20 -4.25 -11.07
C PRO A 433 21.58 -5.30 -12.13
N GLU A 434 22.86 -5.63 -12.27
CA GLU A 434 23.34 -6.64 -13.21
C GLU A 434 22.76 -8.03 -12.92
N THR A 435 22.55 -8.36 -11.64
CA THR A 435 21.89 -9.60 -11.24
C THR A 435 20.43 -9.63 -11.68
N LEU A 436 19.72 -8.50 -11.59
CA LEU A 436 18.33 -8.38 -12.05
C LEU A 436 18.25 -8.43 -13.57
N HIS A 437 19.17 -7.77 -14.28
CA HIS A 437 19.27 -7.85 -15.75
C HIS A 437 19.60 -9.28 -16.23
N ALA A 438 20.50 -9.98 -15.55
CA ALA A 438 20.92 -11.34 -15.93
C ALA A 438 19.76 -12.36 -15.87
N ILE A 439 18.74 -12.12 -15.03
CA ILE A 439 17.53 -12.95 -14.99
C ILE A 439 16.41 -12.44 -15.93
N GLY A 440 16.70 -11.43 -16.76
CA GLY A 440 15.80 -10.89 -17.76
C GLY A 440 14.82 -9.83 -17.26
N LEU A 441 15.08 -9.19 -16.11
CA LEU A 441 14.27 -8.06 -15.67
C LEU A 441 14.71 -6.79 -16.40
N HIS A 442 13.75 -6.10 -17.03
CA HIS A 442 13.96 -4.82 -17.69
C HIS A 442 13.79 -3.69 -16.67
N LEU A 443 14.91 -3.25 -16.08
CA LEU A 443 14.90 -2.07 -15.21
C LEU A 443 14.95 -0.81 -16.08
N GLN A 444 14.13 0.17 -15.70
CA GLN A 444 14.12 1.51 -16.26
C GLN A 444 14.39 2.52 -15.15
N GLU A 445 15.15 3.56 -15.49
CA GLU A 445 15.32 4.74 -14.65
C GLU A 445 14.13 5.70 -14.84
N PHE A 446 13.60 6.21 -13.73
CA PHE A 446 12.55 7.22 -13.69
C PHE A 446 13.05 8.47 -12.96
N VAL A 447 12.78 9.64 -13.52
CA VAL A 447 12.99 10.93 -12.85
C VAL A 447 11.64 11.43 -12.33
N LEU A 448 11.43 11.29 -11.02
CA LEU A 448 10.21 11.71 -10.33
C LEU A 448 10.27 13.20 -9.99
N VAL A 449 9.17 13.93 -10.17
CA VAL A 449 9.11 15.41 -10.01
C VAL A 449 7.97 15.97 -9.18
#